data_AF-A0A238WIM1-F1
#
_entry.id   AF-A0A238WIM1-F1
#
_cell.length_a   1.000
_cell.length_b   1.000
_cell.length_c   1.000
_cell.angle_alpha   90.00
_cell.angle_beta   90.00
_cell.angle_gamma   90.00
#
_symmetry.space_group_name_H-M   'P 1'
#
loop_
_entity.id
_entity.type
_entity.pdbx_description
1 polymer ?
#
loop_
_entity_poly.entity_id
_entity_poly.type
_entity_poly.pdbx_seq_one_letter_code
_entity_poly.pdbx_strand_id
1 'polypeptide(L)'
;MTGGAAYRRGMRVAVAALLAAATLTGPAAALPPLSQERHVNDSLVQARVADLLRRGCPTLDARVIRAFSEARKLKRYAQDQGYSNEQIDAFLDSREERRRIYAQADRYMTANGVVNGQPETFCRLGRQEIDRKTIAGSLLVAR
;
A
#
# COMPACT_ATOMS: atom_id res chain seq x y z
N MET A 1 -10.44 71.08 -44.24
CA MET A 1 -11.49 70.03 -44.21
C MET A 1 -11.47 69.40 -42.84
N THR A 2 -12.63 69.42 -42.16
CA THR A 2 -13.06 68.61 -40.98
C THR A 2 -12.10 68.54 -39.78
N GLY A 3 -12.44 68.93 -38.55
CA GLY A 3 -13.73 69.13 -37.90
C GLY A 3 -13.47 68.94 -36.40
N GLY A 4 -13.92 69.89 -35.56
CA GLY A 4 -13.71 69.84 -34.12
C GLY A 4 -14.67 68.88 -33.40
N ALA A 5 -14.29 68.45 -32.20
CA ALA A 5 -15.20 68.02 -31.14
C ALA A 5 -14.37 67.92 -29.84
N ALA A 6 -14.55 68.85 -28.90
CA ALA A 6 -15.55 68.78 -27.84
C ALA A 6 -15.00 68.12 -26.57
N TYR A 7 -14.63 68.97 -25.63
CA TYR A 7 -14.44 68.67 -24.22
C TYR A 7 -15.74 68.12 -23.64
N ARG A 8 -15.72 66.91 -23.07
CA ARG A 8 -16.81 66.41 -22.21
C ARG A 8 -16.25 65.82 -20.92
N ARG A 9 -16.60 66.49 -19.82
CA ARG A 9 -16.55 66.02 -18.44
C ARG A 9 -17.19 64.63 -18.33
N GLY A 10 -16.54 63.77 -17.55
CA GLY A 10 -17.09 62.47 -17.18
C GLY A 10 -16.30 61.83 -16.04
N MET A 11 -16.29 62.46 -14.87
CA MET A 11 -15.90 61.79 -13.63
C MET A 11 -17.02 60.80 -13.29
N ARG A 12 -16.79 59.52 -13.62
CA ARG A 12 -17.63 58.38 -13.22
C ARG A 12 -16.75 57.35 -12.53
N VAL A 13 -17.12 57.11 -11.29
CA VAL A 13 -16.54 56.19 -10.31
C VAL A 13 -16.47 54.77 -10.86
N ALA A 14 -15.31 54.12 -10.73
CA ALA A 14 -15.22 52.66 -10.71
C ALA A 14 -14.15 52.27 -9.68
N VAL A 15 -14.63 51.88 -8.50
CA VAL A 15 -13.88 51.24 -7.43
C VAL A 15 -13.35 49.91 -7.95
N ALA A 16 -12.03 49.75 -8.04
CA ALA A 16 -11.39 48.45 -8.26
C ALA A 16 -10.52 48.14 -7.04
N ALA A 17 -11.18 47.74 -5.94
CA ALA A 17 -10.52 47.10 -4.82
C ALA A 17 -10.07 45.70 -5.27
N LEU A 18 -8.81 45.59 -5.70
CA LEU A 18 -8.13 44.31 -5.90
C LEU A 18 -7.91 43.67 -4.53
N LEU A 19 -8.93 42.97 -4.04
CA LEU A 19 -8.78 41.98 -2.98
C LEU A 19 -7.96 40.81 -3.54
N ALA A 20 -6.65 40.87 -3.34
CA ALA A 20 -5.77 39.72 -3.53
C ALA A 20 -6.19 38.64 -2.51
N ALA A 21 -7.03 37.70 -2.94
CA ALA A 21 -7.29 36.49 -2.21
C ALA A 21 -5.99 35.67 -2.15
N ALA A 22 -5.20 35.85 -1.09
CA ALA A 22 -4.11 34.97 -0.78
C ALA A 22 -4.71 33.61 -0.41
N THR A 23 -4.81 32.70 -1.37
CA THR A 23 -5.12 31.30 -1.09
C THR A 23 -3.96 30.74 -0.28
N LEU A 24 -4.18 30.54 1.02
CA LEU A 24 -3.29 29.74 1.84
C LEU A 24 -3.35 28.29 1.33
N THR A 25 -2.51 27.96 0.36
CA THR A 25 -2.10 26.58 0.09
C THR A 25 -1.24 26.13 1.27
N GLY A 26 -1.90 25.66 2.33
CA GLY A 26 -1.22 24.94 3.40
C GLY A 26 -0.50 23.72 2.81
N PRO A 27 0.62 23.28 3.40
CA PRO A 27 1.33 22.10 2.91
C PRO A 27 0.37 20.92 2.93
N ALA A 28 0.15 20.29 1.78
CA ALA A 28 -0.47 18.98 1.74
C ALA A 28 0.42 18.05 2.59
N ALA A 29 -0.11 17.56 3.71
CA ALA A 29 0.60 16.58 4.51
C ALA A 29 0.86 15.37 3.60
N ALA A 30 2.11 15.17 3.22
CA ALA A 30 2.49 14.06 2.37
C ALA A 30 2.15 12.76 3.10
N LEU A 31 1.49 11.84 2.41
CA LEU A 31 1.25 10.50 2.95
C LEU A 31 2.58 9.89 3.37
N PRO A 32 2.63 9.14 4.49
CA PRO A 32 3.82 8.40 4.85
C PRO A 32 4.20 7.43 3.71
N PRO A 33 5.47 7.10 3.51
CA PRO A 33 5.86 6.09 2.53
C PRO A 33 5.14 4.76 2.77
N LEU A 34 4.79 4.02 1.70
CA LEU A 34 4.14 2.70 1.81
C LEU A 34 4.95 1.69 2.65
N SER A 35 6.27 1.88 2.78
CA SER A 35 7.12 1.08 3.66
C SER A 35 6.85 1.28 5.16
N GLN A 36 6.16 2.35 5.53
CA GLN A 36 5.75 2.67 6.90
C GLN A 36 4.28 2.34 7.18
N GLU A 37 3.49 2.03 6.15
CA GLU A 37 2.08 1.65 6.30
C GLU A 37 1.94 0.24 6.89
N ARG A 38 1.64 0.15 8.19
CA ARG A 38 1.70 -1.12 8.93
C ARG A 38 0.82 -2.20 8.32
N HIS A 39 -0.42 -1.86 7.94
CA HIS A 39 -1.34 -2.84 7.38
C HIS A 39 -0.85 -3.43 6.04
N VAL A 40 -0.28 -2.61 5.17
CA VAL A 40 0.32 -3.04 3.90
C VAL A 40 1.49 -3.98 4.17
N ASN A 41 2.40 -3.59 5.06
CA ASN A 41 3.61 -4.34 5.34
C ASN A 41 3.33 -5.67 6.04
N ASP A 42 2.49 -5.68 7.06
CA ASP A 42 2.13 -6.89 7.79
C ASP A 42 1.43 -7.89 6.87
N SER A 43 0.57 -7.42 5.95
CA SER A 43 -0.10 -8.25 4.95
C SER A 43 0.88 -8.87 3.95
N LEU A 44 1.86 -8.11 3.45
CA LEU A 44 2.89 -8.61 2.53
C LEU A 44 3.82 -9.62 3.21
N VAL A 45 4.19 -9.38 4.47
CA VAL A 45 4.96 -10.34 5.28
C VAL A 45 4.19 -11.63 5.46
N GLN A 46 2.91 -11.56 5.82
CA GLN A 46 2.07 -12.76 6.01
C GLN A 46 1.82 -13.51 4.69
N ALA A 47 1.68 -12.81 3.57
CA ALA A 47 1.61 -13.43 2.25
C ALA A 47 2.91 -14.18 1.91
N ARG A 48 4.08 -13.60 2.25
CA ARG A 48 5.38 -14.28 2.10
C ARG A 48 5.51 -15.49 3.02
N VAL A 49 5.05 -15.39 4.27
CA VAL A 49 5.00 -16.52 5.22
C VAL A 49 4.18 -17.66 4.63
N ALA A 50 2.97 -17.40 4.12
CA ALA A 50 2.16 -18.42 3.45
C ALA A 50 2.88 -19.08 2.26
N ASP A 51 3.55 -18.28 1.41
CA ASP A 51 4.32 -18.80 0.28
C ASP A 51 5.48 -19.71 0.71
N LEU A 52 6.19 -19.36 1.78
CA LEU A 52 7.26 -20.19 2.34
C LEU A 52 6.71 -21.49 2.94
N LEU A 53 5.60 -21.41 3.69
CA LEU A 53 4.97 -22.57 4.33
C LEU A 53 4.50 -23.62 3.32
N ARG A 54 3.79 -23.21 2.26
CA ARG A 54 3.36 -24.16 1.21
C ARG A 54 4.53 -24.76 0.42
N ARG A 55 5.66 -24.03 0.29
CA ARG A 55 6.85 -24.53 -0.41
C ARG A 55 7.64 -25.52 0.44
N GLY A 56 7.68 -25.28 1.76
CA GLY A 56 8.39 -26.14 2.70
C GLY A 56 7.56 -27.32 3.22
N CYS A 57 6.24 -27.31 3.07
CA CYS A 57 5.37 -28.37 3.53
C CYS A 57 4.67 -29.11 2.37
N PRO A 58 4.90 -30.42 2.18
CA PRO A 58 4.30 -31.17 1.07
C PRO A 58 2.78 -31.38 1.20
N THR A 59 2.19 -31.14 2.37
CA THR A 59 0.74 -31.35 2.62
C THR A 59 -0.05 -30.04 2.67
N LEU A 60 0.54 -28.91 2.25
CA LEU A 60 -0.13 -27.61 2.21
C LEU A 60 -0.16 -27.07 0.79
N ASP A 61 -1.31 -26.54 0.40
CA ASP A 61 -1.51 -25.86 -0.88
C ASP A 61 -1.99 -24.42 -0.69
N ALA A 62 -1.85 -23.62 -1.74
CA ALA A 62 -2.32 -22.23 -1.76
C ALA A 62 -3.80 -22.16 -2.12
N ARG A 63 -4.56 -21.34 -1.40
CA ARG A 63 -5.90 -20.90 -1.82
C ARG A 63 -5.77 -19.76 -2.82
N VAL A 64 -5.41 -20.07 -4.07
CA VAL A 64 -5.05 -19.07 -5.11
C VAL A 64 -6.13 -17.98 -5.28
N ILE A 65 -7.41 -18.36 -5.33
CA ILE A 65 -8.53 -17.40 -5.45
C ILE A 65 -8.56 -16.44 -4.25
N ARG A 66 -8.31 -16.95 -3.03
CA ARG A 66 -8.25 -16.13 -1.82
C ARG A 66 -7.04 -15.22 -1.82
N ALA A 67 -5.85 -15.73 -2.15
CA ALA A 67 -4.63 -14.91 -2.25
C ALA A 67 -4.80 -13.74 -3.24
N PHE A 68 -5.42 -13.99 -4.38
CA PHE A 68 -5.71 -12.95 -5.36
C PHE A 68 -6.76 -11.94 -4.86
N SER A 69 -7.80 -12.41 -4.16
CA SER A 69 -8.80 -11.53 -3.54
C SER A 69 -8.17 -10.63 -2.48
N GLU A 70 -7.33 -11.17 -1.60
CA GLU A 70 -6.63 -10.40 -0.56
C GLU A 70 -5.64 -9.39 -1.16
N ALA A 71 -4.88 -9.77 -2.19
CA ALA A 71 -4.01 -8.83 -2.90
C ALA A 71 -4.79 -7.64 -3.50
N ARG A 72 -5.96 -7.90 -4.08
CA ARG A 72 -6.84 -6.83 -4.60
C ARG A 72 -7.46 -5.97 -3.51
N LYS A 73 -7.81 -6.56 -2.36
CA LYS A 73 -8.28 -5.80 -1.19
C LYS A 73 -7.17 -4.89 -0.66
N LEU A 74 -5.94 -5.39 -0.56
CA LEU A 74 -4.80 -4.61 -0.09
C LEU A 74 -4.47 -3.44 -1.03
N LYS A 75 -4.51 -3.67 -2.35
CA LYS A 75 -4.34 -2.59 -3.33
C LYS A 75 -5.43 -1.53 -3.17
N ARG A 76 -6.70 -1.93 -3.04
CA ARG A 76 -7.81 -0.99 -2.81
C ARG A 76 -7.64 -0.22 -1.51
N TYR A 77 -7.25 -0.88 -0.42
CA TYR A 77 -6.95 -0.20 0.84
C TYR A 77 -5.90 0.91 0.65
N ALA A 78 -4.79 0.64 -0.03
CA ALA A 78 -3.78 1.66 -0.30
C ALA A 78 -4.34 2.83 -1.15
N GLN A 79 -5.16 2.52 -2.16
CA GLN A 79 -5.82 3.56 -2.95
C GLN A 79 -6.79 4.40 -2.10
N ASP A 80 -7.53 3.77 -1.19
CA ASP A 80 -8.45 4.44 -0.26
C ASP A 80 -7.69 5.34 0.74
N GLN A 81 -6.42 5.04 1.04
CA GLN A 81 -5.52 5.92 1.81
C GLN A 81 -4.96 7.08 0.96
N GLY A 82 -5.20 7.11 -0.34
CA GLY A 82 -4.75 8.17 -1.25
C GLY A 82 -3.45 7.87 -2.01
N TYR A 83 -2.91 6.65 -1.93
CA TYR A 83 -1.75 6.26 -2.74
C TYR A 83 -2.13 6.05 -4.20
N SER A 84 -1.33 6.60 -5.12
CA SER A 84 -1.50 6.38 -6.55
C SER A 84 -1.05 4.97 -6.98
N ASN A 85 -1.48 4.52 -8.16
CA ASN A 85 -1.01 3.24 -8.70
C ASN A 85 0.50 3.25 -8.92
N GLU A 86 1.06 4.35 -9.38
CA GLU A 86 2.50 4.51 -9.62
C GLU A 86 3.30 4.40 -8.32
N GLN A 87 2.78 4.96 -7.21
CA GLN A 87 3.40 4.82 -5.90
C GLN A 87 3.36 3.36 -5.40
N ILE A 88 2.23 2.68 -5.59
CA ILE A 88 2.07 1.27 -5.23
C ILE A 88 3.02 0.39 -6.06
N ASP A 89 3.06 0.59 -7.37
CA ASP A 89 3.89 -0.21 -8.27
C ASP A 89 5.38 0.03 -8.00
N ALA A 90 5.80 1.30 -7.82
CA ALA A 90 7.17 1.62 -7.43
C ALA A 90 7.59 0.96 -6.10
N PHE A 91 6.68 0.89 -5.14
CA PHE A 91 6.91 0.20 -3.86
C PHE A 91 7.07 -1.31 -4.06
N LEU A 92 6.18 -1.94 -4.84
CA LEU A 92 6.21 -3.40 -5.09
C LEU A 92 7.41 -3.84 -5.94
N ASP A 93 7.87 -2.98 -6.86
CA ASP A 93 9.03 -3.23 -7.72
C ASP A 93 10.37 -3.02 -7.01
N SER A 94 10.37 -2.27 -5.91
CA SER A 94 11.57 -2.00 -5.12
C SER A 94 12.23 -3.29 -4.62
N ARG A 95 13.46 -3.51 -5.10
CA ARG A 95 14.31 -4.62 -4.66
C ARG A 95 14.63 -4.53 -3.17
N GLU A 96 14.78 -3.32 -2.66
CA GLU A 96 15.06 -3.06 -1.25
C GLU A 96 13.88 -3.43 -0.36
N GLU A 97 12.68 -2.95 -0.69
CA GLU A 97 11.47 -3.24 0.08
C GLU A 97 11.16 -4.74 0.07
N ARG A 98 11.33 -5.39 -1.09
CA ARG A 98 11.17 -6.85 -1.16
C ARG A 98 12.14 -7.60 -0.26
N ARG A 99 13.42 -7.18 -0.20
CA ARG A 99 14.41 -7.77 0.72
C ARG A 99 14.00 -7.57 2.18
N ARG A 100 13.50 -6.39 2.54
CA ARG A 100 13.04 -6.08 3.90
C ARG A 100 11.85 -6.96 4.30
N ILE A 101 10.84 -7.08 3.44
CA ILE A 101 9.67 -7.95 3.66
C ILE A 101 10.10 -9.41 3.80
N TYR A 102 11.02 -9.88 2.95
CA TYR A 102 11.50 -11.27 3.00
C TYR A 102 12.27 -11.53 4.31
N ALA A 103 13.17 -10.63 4.70
CA ALA A 103 13.89 -10.76 5.96
C ALA A 103 12.95 -10.75 7.18
N GLN A 104 11.86 -9.98 7.14
CA GLN A 104 10.86 -9.98 8.21
C GLN A 104 10.05 -11.29 8.23
N ALA A 105 9.67 -11.82 7.07
CA ALA A 105 9.03 -13.13 6.99
C ALA A 105 9.96 -14.26 7.47
N ASP A 106 11.24 -14.22 7.11
CA ASP A 106 12.23 -15.22 7.55
C ASP A 106 12.41 -15.17 9.08
N ARG A 107 12.51 -13.96 9.66
CA ARG A 107 12.53 -13.79 11.13
C ARG A 107 11.25 -14.33 11.79
N TYR A 108 10.09 -14.11 11.18
CA TYR A 108 8.83 -14.66 11.68
C TYR A 108 8.87 -16.20 11.68
N MET A 109 9.32 -16.80 10.57
CA MET A 109 9.42 -18.25 10.44
C MET A 109 10.35 -18.87 11.49
N THR A 110 11.56 -18.31 11.67
CA THR A 110 12.52 -18.83 12.65
C THR A 110 12.04 -18.62 14.08
N ALA A 111 11.46 -17.47 14.40
CA ALA A 111 10.87 -17.19 15.73
C ALA A 111 9.72 -18.16 16.08
N ASN A 112 9.04 -18.71 15.08
CA ASN A 112 7.98 -19.72 15.26
C ASN A 112 8.47 -21.17 15.09
N GLY A 113 9.79 -21.38 15.12
CA GLY A 113 10.42 -22.69 15.18
C GLY A 113 10.43 -23.45 13.84
N VAL A 114 10.46 -22.73 12.72
CA VAL A 114 10.75 -23.32 11.42
C VAL A 114 12.24 -23.54 11.26
N VAL A 115 12.61 -24.74 10.82
CA VAL A 115 14.00 -25.13 10.57
C VAL A 115 14.15 -25.52 9.10
N ASN A 116 15.07 -24.86 8.40
CA ASN A 116 15.36 -25.17 7.00
C ASN A 116 15.81 -26.62 6.85
N GLY A 117 15.27 -27.31 5.83
CA GLY A 117 15.52 -28.73 5.61
C GLY A 117 14.68 -29.68 6.45
N GLN A 118 13.77 -29.17 7.31
CA GLN A 118 12.84 -29.99 8.10
C GLN A 118 11.38 -29.65 7.73
N PRO A 119 10.80 -30.30 6.70
CA PRO A 119 9.44 -30.03 6.22
C PRO A 119 8.36 -30.07 7.31
N GLU A 120 8.53 -30.93 8.32
CA GLU A 120 7.61 -31.11 9.44
C GLU A 120 7.42 -29.81 10.23
N THR A 121 8.49 -29.00 10.36
CA THR A 121 8.45 -27.72 11.06
C THR A 121 7.63 -26.67 10.28
N PHE A 122 7.75 -26.64 8.95
CA PHE A 122 6.91 -25.83 8.08
C PHE A 122 5.45 -26.27 8.17
N CYS A 123 5.19 -27.57 8.09
CA CYS A 123 3.84 -28.10 8.17
C CYS A 123 3.16 -27.80 9.51
N ARG A 124 3.91 -27.93 10.63
CA ARG A 124 3.41 -27.59 11.96
C ARG A 124 2.99 -26.13 12.03
N LEU A 125 3.87 -25.20 11.63
CA LEU A 125 3.53 -23.78 11.64
C LEU A 125 2.34 -23.49 10.72
N GLY A 126 2.32 -24.04 9.50
CA GLY A 126 1.24 -23.80 8.54
C GLY A 126 -0.13 -24.23 9.05
N ARG A 127 -0.23 -25.37 9.73
CA ARG A 127 -1.47 -25.77 10.42
C ARG A 127 -1.85 -24.81 11.54
N GLN A 128 -0.89 -24.38 12.36
CA GLN A 128 -1.13 -23.40 13.42
C GLN A 128 -1.60 -22.05 12.87
N GLU A 129 -1.09 -21.60 11.72
CA GLU A 129 -1.56 -20.39 11.04
C GLU A 129 -3.01 -20.54 10.55
N ILE A 130 -3.35 -21.69 9.94
CA ILE A 130 -4.71 -22.02 9.50
C ILE A 130 -5.69 -22.01 10.69
N ASP A 131 -5.33 -22.69 11.78
CA ASP A 131 -6.17 -22.81 12.98
C ASP A 131 -6.40 -21.45 13.65
N ARG A 132 -5.36 -20.61 13.71
CA ARG A 132 -5.43 -19.24 14.22
C ARG A 132 -6.10 -18.25 13.26
N LYS A 133 -6.44 -18.68 12.04
CA LYS A 133 -7.07 -17.85 11.00
C LYS A 133 -6.30 -16.56 10.73
N THR A 134 -4.96 -16.64 10.74
CA THR A 134 -4.12 -15.50 10.39
C THR A 134 -4.24 -15.18 8.90
N ILE A 135 -3.69 -14.05 8.46
CA ILE A 135 -3.60 -13.76 7.02
C ILE A 135 -2.87 -14.92 6.33
N ALA A 136 -1.71 -15.35 6.83
CA ALA A 136 -0.98 -16.47 6.23
C ALA A 136 -1.84 -17.76 6.18
N GLY A 137 -2.50 -18.10 7.28
CA GLY A 137 -3.37 -19.28 7.37
C GLY A 137 -4.57 -19.22 6.41
N SER A 138 -5.16 -18.04 6.24
CA SER A 138 -6.28 -17.82 5.32
C SER A 138 -5.91 -18.05 3.84
N LEU A 139 -4.62 -17.98 3.52
CA LEU A 139 -4.08 -18.22 2.18
C LEU A 139 -3.71 -19.69 1.95
N LEU A 140 -3.81 -20.53 2.98
CA LEU A 140 -3.40 -21.93 2.97
C LEU A 140 -4.59 -22.88 3.11
N VAL A 141 -4.43 -24.08 2.59
CA VAL A 141 -5.33 -25.22 2.78
C VAL A 141 -4.52 -26.50 2.92
N ALA A 142 -5.01 -27.44 3.72
CA ALA A 142 -4.46 -28.80 3.73
C ALA A 142 -4.78 -29.47 2.38
N ARG A 143 -3.80 -30.19 1.83
CA ARG A 143 -4.01 -31.04 0.65
C ARG A 143 -4.88 -32.24 0.99
#